data_AF-A0A938MKA9-F1
#
_entry.id   AF-A0A938MKA9-F1
#
_cell.length_a   1.000
_cell.length_b   1.000
_cell.length_c   1.000
_cell.angle_alpha   90.00
_cell.angle_beta   90.00
_cell.angle_gamma   90.00
#
_symmetry.space_group_name_H-M   'P 1'
#
loop_
_entity.id
_entity.type
_entity.pdbx_description
1 polymer ?
#
loop_
_entity_poly.entity_id
_entity_poly.type
_entity_poly.pdbx_seq_one_letter_code
_entity_poly.pdbx_strand_id
1 'polypeptide(L)'
;VPCMVNRNGVQGCYVGELPEQLAALNRKHINVHLLTIEAAVTLKKDRIYQAAMLDPHTSSELTLDQIRSLCDDLIEAHGDMLPKFS
;
A
#
# COMPACT_ATOMS: atom_id res chain seq x y z
N VAL A 1 4.03 -6.43 16.23
CA VAL A 1 4.72 -7.63 16.79
C VAL A 1 5.16 -7.33 18.22
N PRO A 2 5.28 -8.34 19.11
CA PRO A 2 5.85 -8.13 20.43
C PRO A 2 7.29 -7.66 20.31
N CYS A 3 7.69 -6.68 21.12
CA CYS A 3 9.04 -6.11 21.08
C CYS A 3 9.58 -5.90 22.50
N MET A 4 10.89 -6.10 22.66
CA MET A 4 11.64 -5.64 23.83
C MET A 4 12.15 -4.22 23.56
N VAL A 5 11.96 -3.31 24.52
CA VAL A 5 12.45 -1.93 24.44
C VAL A 5 13.46 -1.69 25.55
N ASN A 6 14.68 -1.30 25.18
CA ASN A 6 15.75 -0.95 26.11
C ASN A 6 16.64 0.18 25.54
N ARG A 7 17.78 0.48 26.18
CA ARG A 7 18.71 1.53 25.71
C ARG A 7 19.19 1.32 24.27
N ASN A 8 19.19 0.08 23.77
CA ASN A 8 19.63 -0.26 22.42
C ASN A 8 18.48 -0.18 21.38
N GLY A 9 17.30 0.30 21.77
CA GLY A 9 16.15 0.52 20.87
C GLY A 9 15.07 -0.55 20.98
N VAL A 10 14.36 -0.78 19.87
CA VAL A 10 13.23 -1.71 19.76
C VAL A 10 13.70 -2.98 19.07
N GLN A 11 13.56 -4.11 19.75
CA GLN A 11 13.98 -5.43 19.26
C GLN A 11 12.74 -6.31 19.10
N GLY A 12 12.45 -6.72 17.86
CA GLY A 12 11.31 -7.60 17.58
C GLY A 12 11.49 -8.98 18.18
N CYS A 13 10.44 -9.53 18.79
CA CYS A 13 10.40 -10.91 19.27
C CYS A 13 9.89 -11.84 18.16
N TYR A 14 10.46 -13.03 18.07
CA TYR A 14 9.98 -14.06 17.14
C TYR A 14 8.58 -14.55 17.55
N VAL A 15 7.63 -14.52 16.62
CA VAL A 15 6.24 -14.93 16.85
C VAL A 15 5.94 -16.31 16.24
N GLY A 16 6.69 -16.72 15.21
CA GLY A 16 6.37 -17.90 14.40
C GLY A 16 5.57 -17.57 13.14
N GLU A 17 5.22 -18.62 12.40
CA GLU A 17 4.39 -18.53 11.21
C GLU A 17 2.93 -18.24 11.58
N LEU A 18 2.30 -17.35 10.81
CA LEU A 18 0.85 -17.16 10.91
C LEU A 18 0.13 -18.34 10.25
N PRO A 19 -1.07 -18.73 10.74
CA PRO A 19 -1.98 -19.56 9.97
C PRO A 19 -2.16 -19.01 8.55
N GLU A 20 -2.14 -19.88 7.55
CA GLU A 20 -2.05 -19.46 6.14
C GLU A 20 -3.20 -18.52 5.72
N GLN A 21 -4.39 -18.68 6.29
CA GLN A 21 -5.54 -17.80 6.02
C GLN A 21 -5.26 -16.35 6.49
N LEU A 22 -4.64 -16.19 7.66
CA LEU A 22 -4.27 -14.88 8.21
C LEU A 22 -3.08 -14.29 7.46
N ALA A 23 -2.10 -15.14 7.10
CA ALA A 23 -0.97 -14.73 6.27
C ALA A 23 -1.45 -14.22 4.91
N ALA A 24 -2.38 -14.92 4.26
CA ALA A 24 -2.96 -14.52 2.98
C ALA A 24 -3.68 -13.17 3.05
N LEU A 25 -4.48 -12.93 4.10
CA LEU A 25 -5.11 -11.62 4.33
C LEU A 25 -4.06 -10.51 4.45
N ASN A 26 -3.03 -10.72 5.29
CA ASN A 26 -1.96 -9.73 5.47
C ASN A 26 -1.18 -9.47 4.17
N ARG A 27 -0.85 -10.52 3.40
CA ARG A 27 -0.17 -10.38 2.10
C ARG A 27 -0.99 -9.53 1.14
N LYS A 28 -2.33 -9.71 1.10
CA LYS A 28 -3.21 -8.89 0.24
C LYS A 28 -3.12 -7.41 0.59
N HIS A 29 -3.17 -7.06 1.89
CA HIS A 29 -3.05 -5.65 2.31
C HIS A 29 -1.64 -5.09 2.09
N ILE A 30 -0.59 -5.86 2.38
CA ILE A 30 0.81 -5.41 2.20
C ILE A 30 1.13 -5.13 0.73
N ASN A 31 0.56 -5.89 -0.21
CA ASN A 31 0.81 -5.69 -1.64
C ASN A 31 0.39 -4.29 -2.12
N VAL A 32 -0.67 -3.71 -1.55
CA VAL A 32 -1.08 -2.31 -1.84
C VAL A 32 0.06 -1.37 -1.47
N HIS A 33 0.58 -1.48 -0.25
CA HIS A 33 1.66 -0.62 0.24
C HIS A 33 2.96 -0.80 -0.53
N LEU A 34 3.31 -2.04 -0.91
CA LEU A 34 4.51 -2.31 -1.72
C LEU A 34 4.45 -1.60 -3.08
N LEU A 35 3.29 -1.63 -3.74
CA LEU A 35 3.09 -0.92 -5.00
C LEU A 35 3.06 0.60 -4.82
N THR A 36 2.50 1.11 -3.72
CA THR A 36 2.58 2.53 -3.38
C THR A 36 4.02 2.98 -3.17
N ILE A 37 4.84 2.17 -2.49
CA ILE A 37 6.28 2.44 -2.34
C ILE A 37 6.97 2.40 -3.71
N GLU A 38 6.65 1.41 -4.55
CA GLU A 38 7.19 1.35 -5.91
C GLU A 38 6.80 2.59 -6.72
N ALA A 39 5.56 3.08 -6.60
CA ALA A 39 5.12 4.32 -7.22
C ALA A 39 5.94 5.52 -6.73
N ALA A 40 6.19 5.63 -5.43
CA ALA A 40 6.97 6.71 -4.84
C ALA A 40 8.45 6.68 -5.28
N VAL A 41 9.04 5.49 -5.42
CA VAL A 41 10.45 5.33 -5.83
C VAL A 41 10.63 5.49 -7.33
N THR A 42 9.74 4.93 -8.13
CA THR A 42 9.85 4.93 -9.61
C THR A 42 9.18 6.13 -10.26
N LEU A 43 8.37 6.87 -9.51
CA LEU A 43 7.53 7.97 -9.97
C LEU A 43 6.54 7.57 -11.08
N LYS A 44 6.24 6.28 -11.23
CA LYS A 44 5.29 5.80 -12.25
C LYS A 44 3.85 5.87 -11.75
N LYS A 45 3.01 6.62 -12.47
CA LYS A 45 1.59 6.76 -12.13
C LYS A 45 0.84 5.43 -12.19
N ASP A 46 1.22 4.54 -13.10
CA ASP A 46 0.63 3.20 -13.25
C ASP A 46 0.68 2.36 -11.96
N ARG A 47 1.71 2.54 -11.14
CA ARG A 47 1.85 1.80 -9.87
C ARG A 47 0.85 2.26 -8.82
N ILE A 48 0.44 3.53 -8.87
CA ILE A 48 -0.62 4.06 -8.01
C ILE A 48 -1.94 3.40 -8.38
N TYR A 49 -2.26 3.32 -9.67
CA TYR A 49 -3.47 2.65 -10.14
C TYR A 49 -3.49 1.18 -9.75
N GLN A 50 -2.40 0.45 -9.96
CA GLN A 50 -2.29 -0.95 -9.57
C GLN A 50 -2.47 -1.16 -8.06
N ALA A 51 -1.91 -0.27 -7.23
CA ALA A 51 -2.09 -0.31 -5.79
C ALA A 51 -3.57 -0.15 -5.41
N ALA A 52 -4.24 0.86 -5.97
CA ALA A 52 -5.67 1.12 -5.73
C ALA A 52 -6.57 -0.02 -6.24
N MET A 53 -6.22 -0.65 -7.36
CA MET A 53 -6.93 -1.82 -7.89
C MET A 53 -6.81 -3.07 -7.01
N LEU A 54 -5.73 -3.18 -6.23
CA LEU A 54 -5.51 -4.31 -5.31
C LEU A 54 -6.11 -4.09 -3.92
N ASP A 55 -6.46 -2.84 -3.58
CA ASP A 55 -7.11 -2.53 -2.32
C ASP A 55 -8.50 -3.18 -2.27
N PRO A 56 -8.78 -4.06 -1.27
CA PRO A 56 -9.99 -4.86 -1.26
C PRO A 56 -11.27 -4.02 -1.19
N HIS A 57 -11.23 -2.86 -0.53
CA HIS A 57 -12.38 -1.97 -0.42
C HIS A 57 -12.59 -1.20 -1.73
N THR A 58 -11.53 -0.62 -2.27
CA THR A 58 -11.60 0.11 -3.54
C THR A 58 -12.08 -0.79 -4.67
N SER A 59 -11.57 -2.02 -4.75
CA SER A 59 -11.97 -3.02 -5.75
C SER A 59 -13.38 -3.59 -5.58
N SER A 60 -13.99 -3.48 -4.39
CA SER A 60 -15.36 -3.95 -4.16
C SER A 60 -16.41 -2.93 -4.61
N GLU A 61 -16.07 -1.64 -4.55
CA GLU A 61 -17.01 -0.56 -4.81
C GLU A 61 -16.89 0.03 -6.22
N LEU A 62 -15.71 -0.06 -6.86
CA LEU A 62 -15.40 0.67 -8.08
C LEU A 62 -14.91 -0.24 -9.21
N THR A 63 -15.24 0.13 -10.45
CA THR A 63 -14.63 -0.47 -11.65
C THR A 63 -13.21 0.04 -11.87
N LEU A 64 -12.41 -0.67 -12.66
CA LEU A 64 -11.02 -0.26 -12.96
C LEU A 64 -10.91 1.16 -13.53
N ASP A 65 -11.86 1.58 -14.37
CA ASP A 65 -11.89 2.93 -14.94
C ASP A 65 -12.23 3.98 -13.87
N GLN A 66 -13.17 3.68 -12.97
CA GLN A 66 -13.50 4.56 -11.84
C GLN A 66 -12.32 4.70 -10.87
N ILE A 67 -11.58 3.62 -10.62
CA ILE A 67 -10.39 3.64 -9.77
C ILE A 67 -9.32 4.54 -10.37
N ARG A 68 -9.11 4.45 -11.68
CA ARG A 68 -8.16 5.32 -12.39
C ARG A 68 -8.55 6.79 -12.28
N SER A 69 -9.82 7.11 -12.55
CA SER A 69 -10.36 8.46 -12.42
C SER A 69 -10.20 9.00 -10.99
N LEU A 70 -10.56 8.21 -9.98
CA LEU A 70 -10.39 8.58 -8.58
C LEU A 70 -8.93 8.89 -8.24
N CYS A 71 -7.99 8.07 -8.71
CA CYS A 71 -6.57 8.32 -8.49
C CYS A 71 -6.09 9.59 -9.18
N ASP A 72 -6.58 9.88 -10.39
CA ASP A 72 -6.26 11.10 -11.12
C ASP A 72 -6.75 12.34 -10.36
N ASP A 73 -8.01 12.32 -9.91
CA ASP A 73 -8.62 13.39 -9.11
C ASP A 73 -7.85 13.61 -7.79
N LEU A 74 -7.44 12.52 -7.13
CA LEU A 74 -6.65 12.61 -5.89
C LEU A 74 -5.25 13.19 -6.15
N ILE A 75 -4.58 12.80 -7.23
CA ILE A 75 -3.24 13.32 -7.56
C ILE A 75 -3.33 14.81 -7.88
N GLU A 76 -4.36 15.23 -8.63
CA GLU A 76 -4.61 16.64 -8.93
C GLU A 76 -4.89 17.43 -7.64
N ALA A 77 -5.80 16.94 -6.80
CA ALA A 77 -6.18 17.61 -5.55
C ALA A 77 -5.00 17.78 -4.57
N HIS A 78 -4.08 16.82 -4.50
CA HIS A 78 -2.90 16.92 -3.64
C HIS A 78 -1.77 17.76 -4.26
N GLY A 79 -1.74 17.91 -5.59
CA GLY A 79 -0.86 18.83 -6.29
C GLY A 79 0.62 18.71 -5.89
N ASP A 80 1.16 19.76 -5.30
CA ASP A 80 2.57 19.86 -4.90
C ASP A 80 2.92 19.12 -3.60
N MET A 81 1.92 18.55 -2.90
CA MET A 81 2.17 17.65 -1.77
C MET A 81 2.71 16.29 -2.22
N LEU A 82 2.54 15.96 -3.51
CA LEU A 82 3.02 14.72 -4.12
C LEU A 82 4.17 15.01 -5.09
N PRO A 83 5.08 14.05 -5.28
CA PRO A 83 6.07 14.15 -6.35
C PRO A 83 5.37 14.13 -7.71
N LYS A 84 6.03 14.69 -8.73
CA LYS A 84 5.50 14.64 -10.10
C LYS A 84 5.65 13.23 -10.65
N PHE A 85 4.53 12.57 -10.91
CA PHE A 85 4.49 11.24 -11.50
C PHE A 85 4.52 11.32 -13.03
N SER A 86 5.24 10.37 -13.65
CA SER A 86 5.28 10.12 -15.09
C SER A 86 4.22 9.14 -15.53
#